data_AF-A0A561VSE6-F1
#
_entry.id   AF-A0A561VSE6-F1
#
_cell.length_a   1.000
_cell.length_b   1.000
_cell.length_c   1.000
_cell.angle_alpha   90.00
_cell.angle_beta   90.00
_cell.angle_gamma   90.00
#
_symmetry.space_group_name_H-M   'P 1'
#
loop_
_entity.id
_entity.type
_entity.pdbx_description
1 polymer ?
#
loop_
_entity_poly.entity_id
_entity_poly.type
_entity_poly.pdbx_seq_one_letter_code
_entity_poly.pdbx_strand_id
1 'polypeptide(L)'
;MRAAFTHGRSARHTGAVCGSDDGPDTRITDEPSLVTCPDCPDAAEIELVPDNAVTEDPHIMQTLREARDGHTRKIDGVIVDATTADAILTVYEAATPRTQTKIASLPLTLMTRLAWAILHDEAEGDAR
;
A
#
# COMPACT_ATOMS: atom_id res chain seq x y z
N MET A 1 -8.05 27.72 23.08
CA MET A 1 -6.71 27.48 22.48
C MET A 1 -6.92 27.06 21.04
N ARG A 2 -6.06 27.50 20.11
CA ARG A 2 -6.02 26.93 18.75
C ARG A 2 -5.06 25.75 18.79
N ALA A 3 -5.43 24.64 18.16
CA ALA A 3 -4.54 23.48 18.04
C ALA A 3 -3.24 23.89 17.31
N ALA A 4 -2.11 23.35 17.77
CA ALA A 4 -0.81 23.53 17.15
C ALA A 4 -0.72 22.77 15.81
N PHE A 5 -1.28 21.54 15.77
CA PHE A 5 -1.35 20.72 14.57
C PHE A 5 -2.72 20.06 14.42
N THR A 6 -3.16 19.93 13.17
CA THR A 6 -4.30 19.13 12.77
C THR A 6 -3.81 17.90 12.02
N HIS A 7 -4.07 16.71 12.54
CA HIS A 7 -3.72 15.41 11.97
C HIS A 7 -4.90 14.84 11.16
N GLY A 8 -4.61 14.07 10.12
CA GLY A 8 -5.62 13.26 9.45
C GLY A 8 -6.08 12.11 10.34
N ARG A 9 -7.35 11.69 10.25
CA ARG A 9 -7.88 10.51 10.94
C ARG A 9 -7.52 9.24 10.18
N SER A 10 -7.09 8.20 10.87
CA SER A 10 -7.01 6.86 10.28
C SER A 10 -8.39 6.24 10.13
N ALA A 11 -8.69 5.60 8.99
CA ALA A 11 -9.87 4.74 8.87
C ALA A 11 -9.72 3.40 9.63
N ARG A 12 -8.48 3.05 10.02
CA ARG A 12 -8.12 1.73 10.60
C ARG A 12 -8.09 1.72 12.12
N HIS A 13 -7.90 2.87 12.75
CA HIS A 13 -7.93 3.02 14.19
C HIS A 13 -8.41 4.42 14.59
N THR A 14 -8.77 4.61 15.85
CA THR A 14 -9.44 5.83 16.33
C THR A 14 -8.55 7.08 16.41
N GLY A 15 -7.30 7.02 15.94
CA GLY A 15 -6.27 8.05 16.13
C GLY A 15 -5.84 8.74 14.85
N ALA A 16 -4.77 9.54 14.95
CA ALA A 16 -4.11 10.15 13.81
C ALA A 16 -3.59 9.11 12.80
N VAL A 17 -3.61 9.44 11.51
CA VAL A 17 -3.04 8.57 10.44
C VAL A 17 -1.51 8.47 10.53
N CYS A 18 -0.86 9.55 10.96
CA CYS A 18 0.54 9.54 11.33
C CYS A 18 0.70 9.06 12.78
N GLY A 19 1.85 8.46 13.13
CA GLY A 19 2.09 7.84 14.46
C GLY A 19 2.20 8.81 15.65
N SER A 20 1.79 10.06 15.49
CA SER A 20 1.79 11.10 16.54
C SER A 20 0.54 10.99 17.42
N ASP A 21 0.66 11.39 18.67
CA ASP A 21 -0.41 11.27 19.66
C ASP A 21 -1.45 12.41 19.61
N ASP A 22 -2.63 12.12 20.14
CA ASP A 22 -3.72 13.09 20.33
C ASP A 22 -3.48 13.93 21.58
N GLY A 23 -2.32 14.57 21.65
CA GLY A 23 -1.94 15.48 22.72
C GLY A 23 -2.93 16.65 22.91
N PRO A 24 -2.86 17.35 24.05
CA PRO A 24 -3.84 18.39 24.42
C PRO A 24 -3.88 19.59 23.46
N ASP A 25 -2.83 19.79 22.66
CA ASP A 25 -2.71 20.85 21.67
C ASP A 25 -2.85 20.34 20.22
N THR A 26 -3.28 19.10 20.00
CA THR A 26 -3.50 18.52 18.67
C THR A 26 -4.99 18.29 18.40
N ARG A 27 -5.35 18.19 17.11
CA ARG A 27 -6.70 17.86 16.66
C ARG A 27 -6.64 16.79 15.58
N ILE A 28 -7.59 15.86 15.57
CA ILE A 28 -7.83 14.94 14.43
C ILE A 28 -8.96 15.45 13.55
N THR A 29 -8.82 15.30 12.23
CA THR A 29 -9.85 15.60 11.22
C THR A 29 -9.92 14.51 10.16
N ASP A 30 -11.13 14.27 9.63
CA ASP A 30 -11.37 13.39 8.47
C ASP A 30 -11.21 14.13 7.13
N GLU A 31 -11.08 15.46 7.18
CA GLU A 31 -10.97 16.35 6.01
C GLU A 31 -9.49 16.65 5.70
N PRO A 32 -8.90 16.10 4.61
CA PRO A 32 -7.48 16.27 4.32
C PRO A 32 -7.08 17.72 4.08
N SER A 33 -7.98 18.54 3.51
CA SER A 33 -7.70 19.97 3.28
C SER A 33 -7.51 20.78 4.57
N LEU A 34 -7.89 20.24 5.73
CA LEU A 34 -7.69 20.86 7.05
C LEU A 34 -6.44 20.34 7.78
N VAL A 35 -5.71 19.37 7.21
CA VAL A 35 -4.51 18.78 7.81
C VAL A 35 -3.35 19.76 7.72
N THR A 36 -2.71 20.00 8.87
CA THR A 36 -1.55 20.90 9.00
C THR A 36 -0.32 20.23 9.61
N CYS A 37 -0.46 19.00 10.11
CA CYS A 37 0.68 18.19 10.54
C CYS A 37 1.52 17.81 9.31
N PRO A 38 2.84 18.08 9.28
CA PRO A 38 3.69 17.85 8.11
C PRO A 38 3.87 16.38 7.74
N ASP A 39 3.68 15.46 8.69
CA ASP A 39 3.81 14.01 8.46
C ASP A 39 2.51 13.36 7.96
N CYS A 40 1.40 14.11 7.99
CA CYS A 40 0.06 13.60 7.77
C CYS A 40 -0.61 14.01 6.42
N PRO A 41 -0.13 14.95 5.56
CA PRO A 41 -0.95 15.45 4.44
C PRO A 41 -1.17 14.37 3.38
N ASP A 42 -0.09 13.76 2.87
CA ASP A 42 -0.16 12.69 1.88
C ASP A 42 -0.86 11.45 2.46
N ALA A 43 -0.62 11.15 3.73
CA ALA A 43 -1.25 10.03 4.42
C ALA A 43 -2.79 10.21 4.52
N ALA A 44 -3.26 11.43 4.80
CA ALA A 44 -4.68 11.73 4.83
C ALA A 44 -5.34 11.63 3.45
N GLU A 45 -4.63 12.03 2.38
CA GLU A 45 -5.11 11.83 1.01
C GLU A 45 -5.16 10.35 0.62
N ILE A 46 -4.15 9.56 1.01
CA ILE A 46 -4.12 8.11 0.80
C ILE A 46 -5.28 7.42 1.52
N GLU A 47 -5.67 7.87 2.71
CA GLU A 47 -6.83 7.35 3.44
C GLU A 47 -8.15 7.54 2.67
N LEU A 48 -8.28 8.57 1.82
CA LEU A 48 -9.48 8.77 0.98
C LEU A 48 -9.59 7.78 -0.18
N VAL A 49 -8.48 7.18 -0.61
CA VAL A 49 -8.53 6.15 -1.65
C VAL A 49 -9.21 4.91 -1.05
N PRO A 50 -10.28 4.36 -1.67
CA PRO A 50 -10.96 3.19 -1.15
C PRO A 50 -10.08 1.95 -1.27
N ASP A 51 -10.01 1.14 -0.22
CA ASP A 51 -9.39 -0.19 -0.27
C ASP A 51 -10.16 -1.06 -1.28
N ASN A 52 -9.49 -1.47 -2.35
CA ASN A 52 -10.05 -2.28 -3.42
C ASN A 52 -10.04 -3.79 -3.11
N ALA A 53 -9.15 -4.20 -2.22
CA ALA A 53 -9.00 -5.59 -1.78
C ALA A 53 -8.31 -5.63 -0.41
N VAL A 54 -8.53 -6.72 0.32
CA VAL A 54 -7.74 -7.10 1.50
C VAL A 54 -6.73 -8.17 1.13
N THR A 55 -5.69 -8.33 1.94
CA THR A 55 -4.63 -9.33 1.72
C THR A 55 -5.16 -10.76 1.50
N GLU A 56 -6.29 -11.12 2.12
CA GLU A 56 -6.91 -12.45 2.02
C GLU A 56 -7.95 -12.56 0.87
N ASP A 57 -8.08 -11.54 0.04
CA ASP A 57 -9.06 -11.51 -1.05
C ASP A 57 -8.67 -12.52 -2.15
N PRO A 58 -9.56 -13.48 -2.50
CA PRO A 58 -9.30 -14.41 -3.59
C PRO A 58 -9.07 -13.73 -4.95
N HIS A 59 -9.47 -12.47 -5.09
CA HIS A 59 -9.31 -11.65 -6.29
C HIS A 59 -8.07 -10.75 -6.28
N ILE A 60 -7.16 -10.87 -5.30
CA ILE A 60 -5.97 -10.01 -5.20
C ILE A 60 -5.15 -9.96 -6.50
N MET A 61 -5.03 -11.08 -7.21
CA MET A 61 -4.31 -11.13 -8.50
C MET A 61 -5.05 -10.38 -9.61
N GLN A 62 -6.39 -10.35 -9.58
CA GLN A 62 -7.17 -9.54 -10.49
C GLN A 62 -6.99 -8.04 -10.18
N THR A 63 -7.00 -7.66 -8.90
CA THR A 63 -6.75 -6.29 -8.47
C THR A 63 -5.36 -5.81 -8.88
N LEU A 64 -4.34 -6.66 -8.78
CA LEU A 64 -2.98 -6.36 -9.25
C LEU A 64 -2.93 -6.18 -10.78
N ARG A 65 -3.70 -6.96 -11.55
CA ARG A 65 -3.78 -6.77 -13.02
C ARG A 65 -4.35 -5.40 -13.37
N GLU A 66 -5.41 -4.99 -12.69
CA GLU A 66 -5.98 -3.66 -12.86
C GLU A 66 -4.99 -2.55 -12.45
N ALA A 67 -4.22 -2.79 -11.37
CA ALA A 67 -3.18 -1.88 -10.93
C ALA A 67 -2.09 -1.68 -11.99
N ARG A 68 -1.63 -2.76 -12.61
CA ARG A 68 -0.67 -2.75 -13.71
C ARG A 68 -1.18 -1.95 -14.92
N ASP A 69 -2.47 -2.05 -15.23
CA ASP A 69 -3.08 -1.38 -16.39
C ASP A 69 -3.27 0.14 -16.18
N GLY A 70 -2.62 0.72 -15.17
CA GLY A 70 -2.57 2.16 -14.91
C GLY A 70 -3.66 2.66 -13.96
N HIS A 71 -4.42 1.76 -13.35
CA HIS A 71 -5.38 2.15 -12.34
C HIS A 71 -4.75 2.09 -10.95
N THR A 72 -4.46 3.22 -10.30
CA THR A 72 -4.04 3.19 -8.89
C THR A 72 -5.04 2.37 -8.06
N ARG A 73 -4.53 1.35 -7.35
CA ARG A 73 -5.32 0.51 -6.44
C ARG A 73 -4.78 0.66 -5.03
N LYS A 74 -5.66 0.59 -4.05
CA LYS A 74 -5.27 0.44 -2.65
C LYS A 74 -5.60 -0.97 -2.20
N ILE A 75 -4.60 -1.72 -1.76
CA ILE A 75 -4.75 -3.10 -1.32
C ILE A 75 -4.23 -3.17 0.10
N ASP A 76 -5.10 -3.54 1.04
CA ASP A 76 -4.79 -3.56 2.46
C ASP A 76 -4.10 -2.27 2.94
N GLY A 77 -4.64 -1.12 2.51
CA GLY A 77 -4.17 0.19 2.94
C GLY A 77 -2.94 0.70 2.20
N VAL A 78 -2.32 -0.13 1.38
CA VAL A 78 -1.11 0.20 0.63
C VAL A 78 -1.51 0.61 -0.78
N ILE A 79 -1.07 1.79 -1.21
CA ILE A 79 -1.16 2.19 -2.61
C ILE A 79 -0.23 1.30 -3.43
N VAL A 80 -0.81 0.64 -4.43
CA VAL A 80 -0.11 -0.18 -5.40
C VAL A 80 -0.17 0.54 -6.74
N ASP A 81 1.01 0.96 -7.20
CA ASP A 81 1.21 1.52 -8.52
C ASP A 81 1.44 0.43 -9.58
N ALA A 82 1.46 0.85 -10.86
CA ALA A 82 1.65 -0.06 -11.97
C ALA A 82 2.99 -0.80 -11.91
N THR A 83 4.06 -0.15 -11.47
CA THR A 83 5.41 -0.74 -11.35
C THR A 83 5.44 -1.87 -10.32
N THR A 84 4.86 -1.64 -9.14
CA THR A 84 4.79 -2.62 -8.06
C THR A 84 3.91 -3.80 -8.48
N ALA A 85 2.78 -3.52 -9.11
CA ALA A 85 1.89 -4.56 -9.60
C ALA A 85 2.55 -5.41 -10.69
N ASP A 86 3.23 -4.78 -11.64
CA ASP A 86 3.95 -5.47 -12.72
C ASP A 86 5.03 -6.40 -12.15
N ALA A 87 5.88 -5.91 -11.25
CA ALA A 87 6.92 -6.71 -10.61
C ALA A 87 6.37 -8.00 -9.95
N ILE A 88 5.27 -7.87 -9.20
CA ILE A 88 4.61 -9.02 -8.56
C ILE A 88 4.05 -9.98 -9.61
N LEU A 89 3.38 -9.46 -10.64
CA LEU A 89 2.76 -10.26 -11.69
C LEU A 89 3.81 -11.01 -12.53
N THR A 90 4.95 -10.39 -12.84
CA THR A 90 6.06 -11.04 -13.55
C THR A 90 6.53 -12.30 -12.83
N VAL A 91 6.81 -12.20 -11.53
CA VAL A 91 7.25 -13.35 -10.73
C VAL A 91 6.15 -14.40 -10.59
N TYR A 92 4.90 -13.97 -10.40
CA TYR A 92 3.77 -14.88 -10.31
C TYR A 92 3.55 -15.66 -11.62
N GLU A 93 3.60 -14.99 -12.77
CA GLU A 93 3.35 -15.59 -14.09
C GLU A 93 4.47 -16.53 -14.52
N ALA A 94 5.71 -16.26 -14.11
CA ALA A 94 6.85 -17.15 -14.32
C ALA A 94 6.84 -18.41 -13.42
N ALA A 95 6.07 -18.39 -12.32
CA ALA A 95 6.08 -19.45 -11.33
C ALA A 95 5.24 -20.68 -11.73
N THR A 96 5.61 -21.85 -11.19
CA THR A 96 4.80 -23.08 -11.33
C THR A 96 3.44 -22.94 -10.64
N PRO A 97 2.39 -23.69 -11.03
CA PRO A 97 1.05 -23.57 -10.43
C PRO A 97 1.05 -23.73 -8.89
N ARG A 98 1.85 -24.66 -8.36
CA ARG A 98 2.00 -24.84 -6.91
C ARG A 98 2.60 -23.62 -6.23
N THR A 99 3.53 -22.94 -6.91
CA THR A 99 4.22 -21.76 -6.38
C THR A 99 3.34 -20.53 -6.52
N GLN A 100 2.58 -20.40 -7.60
CA GLN A 100 1.53 -19.40 -7.76
C GLN A 100 0.55 -19.41 -6.60
N THR A 101 0.02 -20.59 -6.21
CA THR A 101 -0.86 -20.70 -5.04
C THR A 101 -0.21 -20.20 -3.75
N LYS A 102 1.09 -20.45 -3.56
CA LYS A 102 1.82 -19.94 -2.40
C LYS A 102 2.03 -18.43 -2.45
N ILE A 103 2.36 -17.88 -3.62
CA ILE A 103 2.55 -16.44 -3.80
C ILE A 103 1.23 -15.71 -3.54
N ALA A 104 0.13 -16.20 -4.10
CA ALA A 104 -1.20 -15.61 -3.92
C ALA A 104 -1.73 -15.68 -2.47
N SER A 105 -1.14 -16.51 -1.61
CA SER A 105 -1.49 -16.57 -0.18
C SER A 105 -0.60 -15.70 0.71
N LEU A 106 0.37 -14.98 0.14
CA LEU A 106 1.23 -14.09 0.91
C LEU A 106 0.56 -12.73 1.12
N PRO A 107 0.85 -12.05 2.25
CA PRO A 107 0.64 -10.62 2.38
C PRO A 107 1.24 -9.86 1.21
N LEU A 108 0.55 -8.82 0.73
CA LEU A 108 1.01 -7.97 -0.37
C LEU A 108 2.45 -7.51 -0.16
N THR A 109 2.81 -7.10 1.06
CA THR A 109 4.17 -6.67 1.41
C THR A 109 5.22 -7.77 1.19
N LEU A 110 4.86 -9.04 1.42
CA LEU A 110 5.74 -10.18 1.15
C LEU A 110 5.77 -10.53 -0.34
N MET A 111 4.66 -10.38 -1.06
CA MET A 111 4.65 -10.50 -2.53
C MET A 111 5.60 -9.48 -3.16
N THR A 112 5.52 -8.22 -2.75
CA THR A 112 6.40 -7.13 -3.21
C THR A 112 7.87 -7.43 -2.89
N ARG A 113 8.19 -7.83 -1.64
CA ARG A 113 9.56 -8.17 -1.25
C ARG A 113 10.12 -9.34 -2.06
N LEU A 114 9.33 -10.39 -2.27
CA LEU A 114 9.71 -11.54 -3.08
C LEU A 114 9.96 -11.13 -4.53
N ALA A 115 9.07 -10.31 -5.10
CA ALA A 115 9.19 -9.83 -6.47
C ALA A 115 10.52 -9.08 -6.68
N TRP A 116 10.80 -8.10 -5.83
CA TRP A 116 12.04 -7.32 -5.93
C TRP A 116 13.28 -8.16 -5.68
N ALA A 117 13.26 -9.10 -4.73
CA ALA A 117 14.41 -9.99 -4.50
C ALA A 117 14.77 -10.79 -5.76
N ILE A 118 13.78 -11.36 -6.43
CA ILE A 118 14.01 -12.16 -7.65
C ILE A 118 14.47 -11.28 -8.82
N LEU A 119 13.80 -10.15 -9.05
CA LEU A 119 14.14 -9.27 -10.17
C LEU A 119 15.52 -8.60 -10.00
N HIS A 120 15.94 -8.32 -8.76
CA HIS A 120 17.29 -7.82 -8.49
C HIS A 120 18.36 -8.89 -8.68
N ASP A 121 18.11 -10.13 -8.27
CA ASP A 121 19.05 -11.24 -8.49
C ASP A 121 19.23 -11.55 -10.00
N GLU A 122 18.18 -11.44 -10.81
CA GLU A 122 18.26 -11.63 -12.27
C GLU A 122 19.09 -10.53 -12.96
N ALA A 123 18.98 -9.27 -12.51
CA ALA A 123 19.77 -8.16 -13.06
C ALA A 123 21.28 -8.29 -12.78
N GLU A 124 21.66 -8.92 -11.68
CA GLU A 124 23.08 -9.18 -11.35
C GLU A 124 23.64 -10.43 -12.06
N GLY A 125 22.77 -11.39 -12.38
CA GLY A 125 23.13 -12.62 -13.10
C GLY A 125 23.44 -12.41 -14.59
N ASP A 126 22.76 -11.45 -15.24
CA ASP A 126 22.92 -11.16 -16.67
C ASP A 126 24.14 -10.25 -16.98
N ALA A 127 24.80 -9.73 -15.94
CA ALA A 127 25.99 -8.88 -16.05
C ALA A 127 27.33 -9.64 -15.93
N ARG A 128 27.32 -10.98 -16.00
CA ARG A 128 28.50 -11.85 -15.84
C ARG A 128 28.81 -12.70 -17.07
#